data_AF-A0AAV7IKV5-F1
#
_entry.id   AF-A0AAV7IKV5-F1
#
_cell.length_a   1.000
_cell.length_b   1.000
_cell.length_c   1.000
_cell.angle_alpha   90.00
_cell.angle_beta   90.00
_cell.angle_gamma   90.00
#
_symmetry.space_group_name_H-M   'P 1'
#
loop_
_entity.id
_entity.type
_entity.pdbx_description
1 polymer ?
#
loop_
_entity_poly.entity_id
_entity_poly.type
_entity_poly.pdbx_seq_one_letter_code
_entity_poly.pdbx_strand_id
1 'polypeptide(L)'
;MGAHISKVKHLKLDRWEDSQVTRVREVGNNAARYYYEERVPSCYRRPTENAPQVLVEQWIRAKYEREEFCHPERQNQYVSGFMEGFLMKRGKEDSRYYPRKFVLSEADDTLKYHVKEHKDPKAVLRISELNVAFAPTKTGNQNSLQISFMKDGSTRHIYVYHEDAEVITNWYLAIRCAKLHRLQVAYPGASENELLSQLTRDFPKEGFLWKTGPRHSDAYKKRWFTLDGRKLMYHDDPMDAHPKGEIFIGHSSEGFAIKTGVPPGAKDQGFSFTLETPDRSFCYLLRLMMIVLNG
;
A
#
# COMPACT_ATOMS: atom_id res chain seq x y z
N MET A 1 1.40 -23.93 1.73
CA MET A 1 0.25 -24.87 1.70
C MET A 1 0.76 -26.29 1.60
N GLY A 2 0.10 -27.24 2.27
CA GLY A 2 0.50 -28.64 2.23
C GLY A 2 0.05 -29.37 0.96
N ALA A 3 0.68 -30.51 0.66
CA ALA A 3 0.35 -31.36 -0.50
C ALA A 3 -1.05 -32.00 -0.43
N HIS A 4 -1.72 -31.91 0.72
CA HIS A 4 -3.12 -32.31 0.90
C HIS A 4 -4.10 -31.27 0.29
N ILE A 5 -3.64 -30.04 0.06
CA ILE A 5 -4.44 -28.95 -0.53
C ILE A 5 -4.07 -28.75 -2.00
N SER A 6 -2.78 -28.58 -2.28
CA SER A 6 -2.29 -28.29 -3.63
C SER A 6 -1.09 -29.16 -3.98
N LYS A 7 -1.15 -29.75 -5.19
CA LYS A 7 -0.03 -30.44 -5.82
C LYS A 7 0.28 -29.73 -7.13
N VAL A 8 1.54 -29.34 -7.31
CA VAL A 8 2.00 -28.57 -8.48
C VAL A 8 2.89 -29.44 -9.34
N LYS A 9 2.72 -29.35 -10.66
CA LYS A 9 3.56 -29.99 -11.66
C LYS A 9 3.87 -29.01 -12.79
N HIS A 10 5.06 -29.14 -13.38
CA HIS A 10 5.45 -28.42 -14.58
C HIS A 10 4.84 -29.06 -15.82
N LEU A 11 4.09 -28.28 -16.61
CA LEU A 11 3.35 -28.77 -17.78
C LEU A 11 4.22 -29.50 -18.82
N LYS A 12 5.48 -29.10 -18.97
CA LYS A 12 6.40 -29.67 -19.99
C LYS A 12 7.48 -30.60 -19.44
N LEU A 13 7.78 -30.54 -18.14
CA LEU A 13 8.97 -31.18 -17.57
C LEU A 13 8.62 -32.38 -16.70
N ASP A 14 7.42 -32.38 -16.10
CA ASP A 14 6.98 -33.51 -15.30
C ASP A 14 6.22 -34.53 -16.14
N ARG A 15 6.25 -35.78 -15.69
CA ARG A 15 5.38 -36.83 -16.23
C ARG A 15 3.96 -36.64 -15.70
N TRP A 16 3.00 -36.74 -16.61
CA TRP A 16 1.57 -36.62 -16.33
C TRP A 16 0.88 -37.96 -16.55
N GLU A 17 0.08 -38.37 -15.56
CA GLU A 17 -0.83 -39.50 -15.72
C GLU A 17 -2.13 -39.02 -16.38
N ASP A 18 -2.79 -39.89 -17.14
CA ASP A 18 -4.05 -39.56 -17.84
C ASP A 18 -5.14 -39.06 -16.88
N SER A 19 -5.20 -39.62 -15.67
CA SER A 19 -6.10 -39.19 -14.60
C SER A 19 -5.84 -37.74 -14.16
N GLN A 20 -4.57 -37.32 -14.09
CA GLN A 20 -4.16 -35.97 -13.72
C GLN A 20 -4.50 -34.98 -14.83
N VAL A 21 -4.28 -35.34 -16.10
CA VAL A 21 -4.64 -34.51 -17.25
C VAL A 21 -6.16 -34.32 -17.34
N THR A 22 -6.91 -35.41 -17.15
CA THR A 22 -8.38 -35.37 -17.13
C THR A 22 -8.88 -34.43 -16.04
N ARG A 23 -8.35 -34.55 -14.82
CA ARG A 23 -8.73 -33.66 -13.70
C ARG A 23 -8.42 -32.19 -13.99
N VAL A 24 -7.27 -31.87 -14.59
CA VAL A 24 -6.94 -30.48 -14.97
C VAL A 24 -7.89 -29.95 -16.03
N ARG A 25 -8.31 -30.78 -16.99
CA ARG A 25 -9.29 -30.41 -18.02
C ARG A 25 -10.69 -30.16 -17.43
N GLU A 26 -11.12 -31.00 -16.49
CA GLU A 26 -12.43 -30.89 -15.83
C GLU A 26 -12.53 -29.66 -14.94
N VAL A 27 -11.49 -29.40 -14.13
CA VAL A 27 -11.49 -28.24 -13.22
C VAL A 27 -11.15 -26.97 -13.99
N GLY A 28 -9.95 -26.91 -14.58
CA GLY A 28 -9.45 -25.72 -15.27
C GLY A 28 -9.52 -24.43 -14.45
N ASN A 29 -9.12 -23.31 -15.06
CA ASN A 29 -9.18 -22.01 -14.38
C ASN A 29 -10.60 -21.47 -14.29
N ASN A 30 -11.45 -21.77 -15.27
CA ASN A 30 -12.82 -21.26 -15.30
C ASN A 30 -13.68 -21.88 -14.21
N ALA A 31 -13.72 -23.21 -14.05
CA ALA A 31 -14.52 -23.82 -13.00
C ALA A 31 -13.94 -23.51 -11.61
N ALA A 32 -12.60 -23.47 -11.48
CA ALA A 32 -11.97 -23.02 -10.24
C ALA A 32 -12.36 -21.58 -9.88
N ARG A 33 -12.44 -20.66 -10.85
CA ARG A 33 -12.90 -19.29 -10.61
C ARG A 33 -14.37 -19.25 -10.19
N TYR A 34 -15.23 -20.01 -10.85
CA TYR A 34 -16.66 -20.06 -10.48
C TYR A 34 -16.87 -20.58 -9.05
N TYR A 35 -16.05 -21.52 -8.60
CA TYR A 35 -16.16 -22.09 -7.26
C TYR A 35 -15.42 -21.26 -6.20
N TYR A 36 -14.10 -21.10 -6.34
CA TYR A 36 -13.23 -20.49 -5.32
C TYR A 36 -13.23 -18.96 -5.34
N GLU A 37 -13.89 -18.31 -6.29
CA GLU A 37 -13.95 -16.84 -6.37
C GLU A 37 -15.39 -16.34 -6.49
N GLU A 38 -16.38 -17.18 -6.15
CA GLU A 38 -17.81 -16.89 -6.27
C GLU A 38 -18.23 -15.62 -5.50
N ARG A 39 -17.79 -15.51 -4.24
CA ARG A 39 -18.20 -14.43 -3.32
C ARG A 39 -17.00 -13.64 -2.81
N VAL A 40 -16.12 -13.23 -3.72
CA VAL A 40 -15.02 -12.31 -3.40
C VAL A 40 -15.60 -10.91 -3.15
N PRO A 41 -15.42 -10.31 -1.95
CA PRO A 41 -15.91 -8.96 -1.69
C PRO A 41 -15.32 -7.94 -2.65
N SER A 42 -16.09 -6.93 -3.06
CA SER A 42 -15.61 -5.87 -3.95
C SER A 42 -14.42 -5.10 -3.35
N CYS A 43 -14.37 -4.97 -2.02
CA CYS A 43 -13.23 -4.37 -1.32
C CYS A 43 -11.95 -5.23 -1.40
N TYR A 44 -12.03 -6.53 -1.70
CA TYR A 44 -10.88 -7.42 -1.70
C TYR A 44 -9.93 -7.08 -2.86
N ARG A 45 -8.66 -6.82 -2.55
CA ARG A 45 -7.66 -6.52 -3.58
C ARG A 45 -7.17 -7.81 -4.23
N ARG A 46 -7.59 -8.05 -5.47
CA ARG A 46 -7.02 -9.12 -6.30
C ARG A 46 -5.55 -8.77 -6.62
N PRO A 47 -4.59 -9.67 -6.35
CA PRO A 47 -3.18 -9.40 -6.62
C PRO A 47 -2.91 -9.30 -8.12
N THR A 48 -2.03 -8.38 -8.50
CA THR A 48 -1.42 -8.26 -9.82
C THR A 48 0.00 -8.84 -9.80
N GLU A 49 0.68 -8.87 -10.95
CA GLU A 49 2.07 -9.36 -11.06
C GLU A 49 3.02 -8.67 -10.06
N ASN A 50 2.80 -7.38 -9.80
CA ASN A 50 3.69 -6.56 -8.98
C ASN A 50 3.16 -6.42 -7.54
N ALA A 51 2.18 -7.25 -7.17
CA ALA A 51 1.61 -7.22 -5.84
C ALA A 51 2.63 -7.70 -4.79
N PRO A 52 2.56 -7.17 -3.56
CA PRO A 52 3.35 -7.67 -2.44
C PRO A 52 3.17 -9.19 -2.26
N GLN A 53 4.27 -9.91 -2.01
CA GLN A 53 4.26 -11.37 -1.86
C GLN A 53 3.23 -11.84 -0.82
N VAL A 54 3.10 -11.13 0.31
CA VAL A 54 2.12 -11.43 1.35
C VAL A 54 0.67 -11.40 0.82
N LEU A 55 0.34 -10.44 -0.05
CA LEU A 55 -1.00 -10.35 -0.65
C LEU A 55 -1.24 -11.50 -1.63
N VAL A 56 -0.23 -11.88 -2.41
CA VAL A 56 -0.29 -13.03 -3.32
C VAL A 56 -0.50 -14.32 -2.55
N GLU A 57 0.31 -14.57 -1.52
CA GLU A 57 0.21 -15.75 -0.67
C GLU A 57 -1.17 -15.83 -0.01
N GLN A 58 -1.62 -14.73 0.60
CA GLN A 58 -2.89 -14.72 1.33
C GLN A 58 -4.10 -14.81 0.41
N TRP A 59 -4.03 -14.30 -0.83
CA TRP A 59 -5.05 -14.56 -1.85
C TRP A 59 -5.17 -16.04 -2.18
N ILE A 60 -4.04 -16.73 -2.37
CA ILE A 60 -4.03 -18.16 -2.69
C ILE A 60 -4.58 -18.97 -1.50
N ARG A 61 -4.17 -18.65 -0.27
CA ARG A 61 -4.67 -19.32 0.94
C ARG A 61 -6.15 -19.04 1.19
N ALA A 62 -6.62 -17.80 0.99
CA ALA A 62 -8.03 -17.44 1.10
C ALA A 62 -8.88 -18.28 0.12
N LYS A 63 -8.40 -18.52 -1.09
CA LYS A 63 -9.10 -19.35 -2.08
C LYS A 63 -9.11 -20.83 -1.74
N TYR A 64 -7.94 -21.43 -1.51
CA TYR A 64 -7.82 -22.90 -1.55
C TYR A 64 -7.60 -23.56 -0.19
N GLU A 65 -7.11 -22.82 0.81
CA GLU A 65 -6.87 -23.36 2.15
C GLU A 65 -8.01 -23.00 3.11
N ARG A 66 -8.43 -21.74 3.10
CA ARG A 66 -9.51 -21.24 3.95
C ARG A 66 -10.85 -21.16 3.25
N GLU A 67 -10.87 -21.28 1.91
CA GLU A 67 -12.08 -21.22 1.08
C GLU A 67 -13.03 -20.08 1.47
N GLU A 68 -12.48 -18.91 1.78
CA GLU A 68 -13.21 -17.75 2.31
C GLU A 68 -14.33 -17.32 1.37
N PHE A 69 -14.14 -17.46 0.07
CA PHE A 69 -15.10 -17.04 -0.95
C PHE A 69 -16.17 -18.09 -1.24
N CYS A 70 -16.04 -19.29 -0.66
CA CYS A 70 -17.05 -20.34 -0.64
C CYS A 70 -17.90 -20.29 0.65
N HIS A 71 -17.39 -19.62 1.69
CA HIS A 71 -17.90 -19.64 3.05
C HIS A 71 -17.91 -18.22 3.63
N PRO A 72 -18.96 -17.42 3.39
CA PRO A 72 -19.00 -16.00 3.77
C PRO A 72 -18.72 -15.73 5.25
N GLU A 73 -19.08 -16.66 6.13
CA GLU A 73 -18.80 -16.58 7.57
C GLU A 73 -17.30 -16.51 7.89
N ARG A 74 -16.43 -17.02 7.00
CA ARG A 74 -14.96 -16.96 7.14
C ARG A 74 -14.40 -15.58 6.80
N GLN A 75 -15.19 -14.72 6.14
CA GLN A 75 -14.81 -13.35 5.79
C GLN A 75 -15.06 -12.35 6.94
N ASN A 76 -15.82 -12.76 7.96
CA ASN A 76 -16.27 -11.91 9.07
C ASN A 76 -15.12 -11.18 9.79
N GLN A 77 -13.89 -11.71 9.76
CA GLN A 77 -12.73 -11.06 10.36
C GLN A 77 -12.43 -9.67 9.77
N TYR A 78 -12.78 -9.41 8.51
CA TYR A 78 -12.49 -8.15 7.84
C TYR A 78 -13.71 -7.46 7.21
N VAL A 79 -14.88 -8.10 7.15
CA VAL A 79 -16.11 -7.47 6.62
C VAL A 79 -17.08 -6.97 7.69
N SER A 80 -16.83 -7.27 8.98
CA SER A 80 -17.73 -6.93 10.10
C SER A 80 -17.90 -5.43 10.37
N GLY A 81 -17.03 -4.58 9.80
CA GLY A 81 -16.95 -3.15 10.14
C GLY A 81 -16.31 -2.86 11.51
N PHE A 82 -15.85 -3.89 12.24
CA PHE A 82 -15.15 -3.75 13.51
C PHE A 82 -14.01 -4.78 13.64
N MET A 83 -12.82 -4.31 13.96
CA MET A 83 -11.66 -5.18 14.19
C MET A 83 -10.80 -4.61 15.30
N GLU A 84 -10.40 -5.45 16.25
CA GLU A 84 -9.41 -5.07 17.25
C GLU A 84 -8.35 -6.15 17.43
N GLY A 85 -7.17 -5.72 17.89
CA GLY A 85 -6.05 -6.62 18.08
C GLY A 85 -4.74 -5.87 18.23
N PHE A 86 -3.68 -6.62 18.47
CA PHE A 86 -2.35 -6.03 18.61
C PHE A 86 -1.62 -6.02 17.27
N LEU A 87 -0.96 -4.90 16.99
CA LEU A 87 0.03 -4.79 15.94
C LEU A 87 1.34 -4.29 16.54
N MET A 88 2.45 -4.78 16.00
CA MET A 88 3.77 -4.27 16.33
C MET A 88 3.95 -2.96 15.58
N LYS A 89 3.91 -1.84 16.29
CA LYS A 89 4.03 -0.49 15.72
C LYS A 89 5.41 0.08 15.96
N ARG A 90 6.03 0.62 14.91
CA ARG A 90 7.31 1.34 15.01
C ARG A 90 7.16 2.63 15.85
N GLY A 91 8.10 2.83 16.76
CA GLY A 91 8.31 4.04 17.54
C GLY A 91 8.77 5.19 16.63
N LYS A 92 8.37 6.42 16.99
CA LYS A 92 8.71 7.61 16.19
C LYS A 92 10.20 7.96 16.30
N GLU A 93 10.76 7.88 17.52
CA GLU A 93 12.10 8.40 17.84
C GLU A 93 13.17 7.30 17.89
N ASP A 94 12.82 6.10 18.35
CA ASP A 94 13.77 5.01 18.64
C ASP A 94 13.82 3.93 17.55
N SER A 95 12.97 4.04 16.52
CA SER A 95 12.84 3.05 15.44
C SER A 95 12.51 1.61 15.89
N ARG A 96 12.24 1.37 17.19
CA ARG A 96 11.90 0.04 17.73
C ARG A 96 10.42 -0.24 17.55
N TYR A 97 10.03 -1.50 17.51
CA TYR A 97 8.64 -1.89 17.42
C TYR A 97 8.07 -2.23 18.80
N TYR A 98 6.84 -1.82 19.03
CA TYR A 98 6.14 -2.07 20.29
C TYR A 98 4.71 -2.54 20.02
N PRO A 99 4.17 -3.46 20.83
CA PRO A 99 2.78 -3.88 20.72
C PRO A 99 1.86 -2.70 21.04
N ARG A 100 0.88 -2.45 20.18
CA ARG A 100 -0.18 -1.46 20.38
C ARG A 100 -1.50 -2.10 20.02
N LYS A 101 -2.51 -1.91 20.87
CA LYS A 101 -3.87 -2.34 20.55
C LYS A 101 -4.46 -1.35 19.54
N PHE A 102 -4.75 -1.84 18.35
CA PHE A 102 -5.50 -1.13 17.32
C PHE A 102 -6.98 -1.52 17.42
N VAL A 103 -7.84 -0.56 17.10
CA VAL A 103 -9.30 -0.73 17.03
C VAL A 103 -9.80 0.02 15.80
N LEU A 104 -10.36 -0.72 14.84
CA LEU A 104 -11.09 -0.21 13.70
C LEU A 104 -12.58 -0.24 14.02
N SER A 105 -13.26 0.88 13.77
CA SER A 105 -14.71 1.03 13.86
C SER A 105 -15.20 1.79 12.62
N GLU A 106 -15.90 1.09 11.73
CA GLU A 106 -16.51 1.68 10.54
C GLU A 106 -17.60 2.69 10.91
N ALA A 107 -18.42 2.34 11.90
CA ALA A 107 -19.50 3.20 12.41
C ALA A 107 -18.98 4.56 12.88
N ASP A 108 -17.81 4.59 13.52
CA ASP A 108 -17.19 5.82 14.00
C ASP A 108 -16.27 6.50 12.97
N ASP A 109 -16.02 5.89 11.81
CA ASP A 109 -14.97 6.28 10.86
C ASP A 109 -13.57 6.32 11.48
N THR A 110 -13.22 5.37 12.35
CA THR A 110 -11.97 5.45 13.10
C THR A 110 -11.10 4.21 13.05
N LEU A 111 -9.80 4.44 12.87
CA LEU A 111 -8.74 3.52 13.24
C LEU A 111 -7.99 4.16 14.42
N LYS A 112 -8.13 3.60 15.62
CA LYS A 112 -7.51 4.11 16.84
C LYS A 112 -6.39 3.18 17.27
N TYR A 113 -5.40 3.70 17.98
CA TYR A 113 -4.46 2.84 18.68
C TYR A 113 -4.14 3.34 20.08
N HIS A 114 -3.90 2.38 20.97
CA HIS A 114 -3.66 2.60 22.39
C HIS A 114 -2.23 2.21 22.76
N VAL A 115 -1.58 3.03 23.59
CA VAL A 115 -0.29 2.64 24.20
C VAL A 115 -0.52 1.68 25.36
N LYS A 116 -1.65 1.82 26.06
CA LYS A 116 -2.14 0.96 27.13
C LYS A 116 -3.65 0.79 26.94
N GLU A 117 -4.19 -0.40 27.08
CA GLU A 117 -5.59 -0.72 26.69
C GLU A 117 -6.65 0.11 27.43
N HIS A 118 -6.48 0.34 28.73
CA HIS A 118 -7.46 1.05 29.57
C HIS A 118 -7.24 2.58 29.63
N LYS A 119 -6.59 3.14 28.60
CA LYS A 119 -6.36 4.59 28.50
C LYS A 119 -6.96 5.10 27.22
N ASP A 120 -7.14 6.42 27.14
CA ASP A 120 -7.53 7.09 25.91
C ASP A 120 -6.60 6.71 24.74
N PRO A 121 -7.15 6.65 23.51
CA PRO A 121 -6.37 6.38 22.32
C PRO A 121 -5.25 7.39 22.18
N LYS A 122 -4.05 6.90 21.87
CA LYS A 122 -2.88 7.76 21.62
C LYS A 122 -3.04 8.54 20.32
N ALA A 123 -3.77 7.97 19.35
CA ALA A 123 -4.24 8.66 18.17
C ALA A 123 -5.55 8.04 17.66
N VAL A 124 -6.35 8.88 17.03
CA VAL A 124 -7.58 8.53 16.32
C VAL A 124 -7.39 8.97 14.87
N LEU A 125 -7.39 8.03 13.94
CA LEU A 125 -7.22 8.27 12.51
C LEU A 125 -8.57 8.08 11.82
N ARG A 126 -8.91 8.92 10.84
CA ARG A 126 -10.11 8.74 10.02
C ARG A 126 -9.87 7.71 8.93
N ILE A 127 -10.71 6.67 8.85
CA ILE A 127 -10.57 5.59 7.85
C ILE A 127 -10.76 6.15 6.44
N SER A 128 -11.74 7.03 6.28
CA SER A 128 -12.06 7.71 5.01
C SER A 128 -10.89 8.52 4.44
N GLU A 129 -10.03 9.07 5.29
CA GLU A 129 -8.95 9.99 4.89
C GLU A 129 -7.55 9.35 4.84
N LEU A 130 -7.38 8.14 5.40
CA LEU A 130 -6.09 7.47 5.41
C LEU A 130 -5.83 6.64 4.15
N ASN A 131 -4.54 6.42 3.88
CA ASN A 131 -4.04 5.46 2.92
C ASN A 131 -3.27 4.34 3.63
N VAL A 132 -3.33 3.12 3.09
CA VAL A 132 -2.57 1.97 3.58
C VAL A 132 -1.90 1.28 2.41
N ALA A 133 -0.59 1.04 2.51
CA ALA A 133 0.16 0.26 1.54
C ALA A 133 0.95 -0.82 2.26
N PHE A 134 1.11 -1.99 1.65
CA PHE A 134 2.11 -2.94 2.12
C PHE A 134 3.50 -2.36 1.95
N ALA A 135 4.37 -2.54 2.94
CA ALA A 135 5.68 -1.90 2.98
C ALA A 135 6.87 -2.86 3.21
N PRO A 136 6.88 -4.09 2.66
CA PRO A 136 7.87 -5.10 3.01
C PRO A 136 9.31 -4.68 2.67
N THR A 137 9.50 -4.01 1.53
CA THR A 137 10.81 -3.51 1.09
C THR A 137 11.39 -2.44 2.01
N LYS A 138 10.55 -1.58 2.60
CA LYS A 138 11.00 -0.51 3.51
C LYS A 138 11.30 -1.05 4.89
N THR A 139 10.43 -1.91 5.41
CA THR A 139 10.53 -2.38 6.81
C THR A 139 11.46 -3.57 6.98
N GLY A 140 11.78 -4.28 5.89
CA GLY A 140 12.45 -5.58 5.94
C GLY A 140 11.56 -6.72 6.44
N ASN A 141 10.25 -6.50 6.59
CA ASN A 141 9.29 -7.49 7.09
C ASN A 141 8.15 -7.70 6.07
N GLN A 142 7.98 -8.93 5.59
CA GLN A 142 6.97 -9.29 4.60
C GLN A 142 5.53 -8.94 5.03
N ASN A 143 5.25 -8.98 6.33
CA ASN A 143 3.92 -8.83 6.91
C ASN A 143 3.73 -7.42 7.49
N SER A 144 4.10 -6.39 6.71
CA SER A 144 4.10 -5.00 7.18
C SER A 144 3.28 -4.06 6.32
N LEU A 145 2.71 -3.06 6.98
CA LEU A 145 1.92 -1.98 6.38
C LEU A 145 2.53 -0.61 6.74
N GLN A 146 2.47 0.30 5.78
CA GLN A 146 2.59 1.74 5.99
C GLN A 146 1.19 2.34 5.98
N ILE A 147 0.83 3.03 7.06
CA ILE A 147 -0.42 3.81 7.16
C ILE A 147 -0.04 5.28 7.09
N SER A 148 -0.63 6.00 6.13
CA SER A 148 -0.36 7.41 5.85
C SER A 148 -1.64 8.22 5.98
N PHE A 149 -1.59 9.32 6.72
CA PHE A 149 -2.77 10.16 7.00
C PHE A 149 -2.34 11.61 7.22
N MET A 150 -3.26 12.55 7.01
CA MET A 150 -2.99 13.96 7.31
C MET A 150 -3.03 14.19 8.82
N LYS A 151 -2.05 14.93 9.34
CA LYS A 151 -2.01 15.39 10.72
C LYS A 151 -1.38 16.77 10.78
N ASP A 152 -2.08 17.72 11.40
CA ASP A 152 -1.59 19.09 11.61
C ASP A 152 -1.09 19.76 10.31
N GLY A 153 -1.80 19.52 9.20
CA GLY A 153 -1.48 20.08 7.88
C GLY A 153 -0.37 19.37 7.09
N SER A 154 0.25 18.31 7.62
CA SER A 154 1.28 17.53 6.91
C SER A 154 0.98 16.04 6.92
N THR A 155 1.54 15.29 5.96
CA THR A 155 1.42 13.83 5.95
C THR A 155 2.17 13.21 7.13
N ARG A 156 1.53 12.26 7.80
CA ARG A 156 2.10 11.43 8.84
C ARG A 156 2.15 9.98 8.40
N HIS A 157 3.30 9.34 8.60
CA HIS A 157 3.46 7.90 8.40
C HIS A 157 3.57 7.17 9.74
N ILE A 158 2.93 6.00 9.81
CA ILE A 158 3.20 4.97 10.81
C ILE A 158 3.42 3.64 10.12
N TYR A 159 4.33 2.84 10.69
CA TYR A 159 4.67 1.51 10.18
C TYR A 159 4.27 0.48 11.22
N VAL A 160 3.56 -0.55 10.77
CA VAL A 160 3.08 -1.65 11.59
C VAL A 160 3.38 -2.98 10.93
N TYR A 161 3.52 -4.03 11.73
CA TYR A 161 3.55 -5.41 11.23
C TYR A 161 2.82 -6.34 12.19
N HIS A 162 2.54 -7.55 11.70
CA HIS A 162 2.16 -8.69 12.52
C HIS A 162 3.00 -9.91 12.10
N GLU A 163 3.26 -10.83 13.02
CA GLU A 163 4.04 -12.03 12.68
C GLU A 163 3.24 -12.96 11.76
N ASP A 164 1.93 -13.04 11.98
CA ASP A 164 0.98 -13.72 11.11
C ASP A 164 0.58 -12.86 9.89
N ALA A 165 0.78 -13.44 8.71
CA ALA A 165 0.45 -12.87 7.40
C ALA A 165 -1.06 -12.72 7.14
N GLU A 166 -1.88 -13.62 7.69
CA GLU A 166 -3.34 -13.53 7.61
C GLU A 166 -3.83 -12.33 8.42
N VAL A 167 -3.36 -12.19 9.66
CA VAL A 167 -3.78 -11.09 10.54
C VAL A 167 -3.47 -9.72 9.93
N ILE A 168 -2.26 -9.50 9.41
CA ILE A 168 -1.92 -8.21 8.78
C ILE A 168 -2.75 -7.95 7.51
N THR A 169 -3.07 -9.01 6.77
CA THR A 169 -3.90 -8.91 5.56
C THR A 169 -5.35 -8.62 5.92
N ASN A 170 -5.88 -9.20 6.99
CA ASN A 170 -7.21 -8.92 7.52
C ASN A 170 -7.32 -7.45 7.97
N TRP A 171 -6.29 -6.89 8.61
CA TRP A 171 -6.25 -5.44 8.90
C TRP A 171 -6.30 -4.57 7.63
N TYR A 172 -5.53 -4.93 6.61
CA TYR A 172 -5.54 -4.24 5.32
C TYR A 172 -6.92 -4.30 4.65
N LEU A 173 -7.54 -5.48 4.62
CA LEU A 173 -8.86 -5.70 4.05
C LEU A 173 -9.97 -5.00 4.85
N ALA A 174 -9.91 -5.04 6.18
CA ALA A 174 -10.90 -4.40 7.05
C ALA A 174 -10.95 -2.88 6.81
N ILE A 175 -9.78 -2.25 6.66
CA ILE A 175 -9.68 -0.83 6.30
C ILE A 175 -10.29 -0.58 4.92
N ARG A 176 -10.03 -1.45 3.93
CA ARG A 176 -10.59 -1.31 2.58
C ARG A 176 -12.10 -1.47 2.56
N CYS A 177 -12.66 -2.46 3.27
CA CYS A 177 -14.09 -2.71 3.30
C CYS A 177 -14.83 -1.58 4.02
N ALA A 178 -14.34 -1.15 5.18
CA ALA A 178 -14.88 0.03 5.86
C ALA A 178 -14.83 1.29 4.98
N LYS A 179 -13.72 1.51 4.25
CA LYS A 179 -13.59 2.65 3.33
C LYS A 179 -14.57 2.56 2.16
N LEU A 180 -14.79 1.37 1.60
CA LEU A 180 -15.74 1.16 0.51
C LEU A 180 -17.19 1.43 0.95
N HIS A 181 -17.62 0.86 2.08
CA HIS A 181 -18.97 1.08 2.60
C HIS A 181 -19.24 2.58 2.84
N ARG A 182 -18.28 3.27 3.45
CA ARG A 182 -18.39 4.71 3.69
C ARG A 182 -18.50 5.52 2.40
N LEU A 183 -17.73 5.15 1.38
CA LEU A 183 -17.81 5.78 0.06
C LEU A 183 -19.16 5.52 -0.63
N GLN A 184 -19.71 4.30 -0.52
CA GLN A 184 -21.03 3.96 -1.06
C GLN A 184 -22.14 4.78 -0.39
N VAL A 185 -22.06 4.98 0.92
CA VAL A 185 -23.01 5.81 1.68
C VAL A 185 -22.86 7.29 1.30
N ALA A 186 -21.63 7.80 1.17
CA ALA A 186 -21.37 9.20 0.85
C ALA A 186 -21.70 9.55 -0.62
N TYR A 187 -21.59 8.59 -1.53
CA TYR A 187 -21.74 8.80 -2.97
C TYR A 187 -22.62 7.71 -3.61
N PRO A 188 -23.93 7.66 -3.30
CA PRO A 188 -24.82 6.59 -3.74
C PRO A 188 -25.03 6.53 -5.27
N GLY A 189 -24.71 7.61 -6.00
CA GLY A 189 -24.78 7.67 -7.46
C GLY A 189 -23.47 7.35 -8.18
N ALA A 190 -22.37 7.15 -7.45
CA ALA A 190 -21.08 6.82 -8.05
C ALA A 190 -21.03 5.35 -8.47
N SER A 191 -20.35 5.07 -9.58
CA SER A 191 -20.12 3.70 -10.03
C SER A 191 -19.15 2.98 -9.08
N GLU A 192 -19.28 1.66 -8.98
CA GLU A 192 -18.40 0.85 -8.14
C GLU A 192 -16.91 1.08 -8.48
N ASN A 193 -16.57 1.16 -9.77
CA ASN A 193 -15.19 1.40 -10.21
C ASN A 193 -14.62 2.75 -9.72
N GLU A 194 -15.44 3.81 -9.72
CA GLU A 194 -15.03 5.10 -9.17
C GLU A 194 -14.73 4.99 -7.68
N LEU A 195 -15.58 4.28 -6.92
CA LEU A 195 -15.37 4.08 -5.49
C LEU A 195 -14.13 3.21 -5.21
N LEU A 196 -13.94 2.12 -5.96
CA LEU A 196 -12.79 1.23 -5.82
C LEU A 196 -11.46 1.95 -6.06
N SER A 197 -11.44 2.95 -6.96
CA SER A 197 -10.25 3.76 -7.23
C SER A 197 -9.82 4.66 -6.05
N GLN A 198 -10.73 4.91 -5.10
CA GLN A 198 -10.51 5.76 -3.92
C GLN A 198 -10.14 4.96 -2.65
N LEU A 199 -10.07 3.63 -2.74
CA LEU A 199 -9.63 2.78 -1.64
C LEU A 199 -8.13 2.96 -1.35
N THR A 200 -7.54 2.03 -0.64
CA THR A 200 -6.10 2.03 -0.33
C THR A 200 -5.27 1.84 -1.62
N ARG A 201 -4.18 2.59 -1.76
CA ARG A 201 -3.32 2.59 -2.96
C ARG A 201 -1.86 2.37 -2.59
N ASP A 202 -1.15 1.65 -3.44
CA ASP A 202 0.30 1.62 -3.38
C ASP A 202 0.87 2.94 -3.90
N PHE A 203 2.10 3.25 -3.48
CA PHE A 203 2.82 4.40 -4.01
C PHE A 203 3.34 4.07 -5.41
N PRO A 204 2.92 4.79 -6.47
CA PRO A 204 3.30 4.43 -7.85
C PRO A 204 4.81 4.46 -8.08
N LYS A 205 5.53 5.29 -7.31
CA LYS A 205 6.97 5.39 -7.42
C LYS A 205 7.60 5.85 -6.13
N GLU A 206 8.65 5.15 -5.74
CA GLU A 206 9.48 5.52 -4.60
C GLU A 206 10.95 5.25 -4.90
N GLY A 207 11.84 5.97 -4.24
CA GLY A 207 13.27 5.76 -4.41
C GLY A 207 14.12 6.94 -3.98
N PHE A 208 15.43 6.75 -4.02
CA PHE A 208 16.36 7.83 -3.72
C PHE A 208 16.57 8.72 -4.94
N LEU A 209 16.41 10.03 -4.74
CA LEU A 209 16.85 11.04 -5.70
C LEU A 209 17.74 12.06 -5.00
N TRP A 210 18.57 12.73 -5.78
CA TRP A 210 19.33 13.89 -5.30
C TRP A 210 18.54 15.15 -5.63
N LYS A 211 18.33 16.01 -4.65
CA LYS A 211 17.68 17.33 -4.84
C LYS A 211 18.57 18.44 -4.34
N THR A 212 18.46 19.62 -4.94
CA THR A 212 19.06 20.84 -4.39
C THR A 212 18.00 21.74 -3.73
N GLY A 213 18.45 22.79 -3.03
CA GLY A 213 17.61 23.84 -2.47
C GLY A 213 17.32 24.95 -3.50
N PRO A 214 16.65 26.04 -3.08
CA PRO A 214 16.26 27.11 -4.01
C PRO A 214 17.44 27.99 -4.44
N ARG A 215 18.55 27.99 -3.68
CA ARG A 215 19.69 28.86 -3.99
C ARG A 215 20.65 28.13 -4.93
N HIS A 216 21.23 28.86 -5.88
CA HIS A 216 22.22 28.30 -6.82
C HIS A 216 23.46 27.71 -6.13
N SER A 217 23.76 28.17 -4.91
CA SER A 217 24.85 27.67 -4.06
C SER A 217 24.51 26.38 -3.30
N ASP A 218 23.24 25.95 -3.28
CA ASP A 218 22.82 24.82 -2.46
C ASP A 218 23.40 23.50 -3.02
N ALA A 219 23.99 22.72 -2.13
CA ALA A 219 24.49 21.40 -2.48
C ALA A 219 23.34 20.41 -2.68
N TYR A 220 23.54 19.45 -3.59
CA TYR A 220 22.62 18.32 -3.76
C TYR A 220 22.63 17.44 -2.50
N LYS A 221 21.43 17.06 -2.04
CA LYS A 221 21.23 16.13 -0.93
C LYS A 221 20.42 14.94 -1.40
N LYS A 222 20.86 13.73 -1.02
CA LYS A 222 20.11 12.49 -1.24
C LYS A 222 18.88 12.49 -0.32
N ARG A 223 17.72 12.19 -0.88
CA ARG A 223 16.44 12.08 -0.17
C ARG A 223 15.64 10.89 -0.71
N TRP A 224 14.87 10.25 0.17
CA TRP A 224 13.89 9.26 -0.26
C TRP A 224 12.62 9.97 -0.73
N PHE A 225 12.20 9.72 -1.96
CA PHE A 225 10.99 10.28 -2.53
C PHE A 225 9.88 9.25 -2.58
N THR A 226 8.66 9.72 -2.34
CA THR A 226 7.42 8.95 -2.46
C THR A 226 6.42 9.76 -3.27
N LEU A 227 5.92 9.19 -4.35
CA LEU A 227 4.79 9.74 -5.10
C LEU A 227 3.49 9.14 -4.54
N ASP A 228 2.57 9.96 -4.05
CA ASP A 228 1.24 9.58 -3.60
C ASP A 228 0.19 10.41 -4.36
N GLY A 229 -0.39 9.82 -5.40
CA GLY A 229 -1.26 10.54 -6.33
C GLY A 229 -0.54 11.74 -6.94
N ARG A 230 -1.01 12.95 -6.62
CA ARG A 230 -0.42 14.22 -7.06
C ARG A 230 0.53 14.84 -6.03
N LYS A 231 0.87 14.13 -4.95
CA LYS A 231 1.75 14.64 -3.91
C LYS A 231 3.11 13.95 -4.00
N LEU A 232 4.16 14.71 -4.24
CA LEU A 232 5.55 14.26 -4.15
C LEU A 232 6.13 14.63 -2.79
N MET A 233 6.45 13.63 -1.99
CA MET A 233 7.00 13.79 -0.65
C MET A 233 8.49 13.40 -0.66
N TYR A 234 9.30 14.04 0.18
CA TYR A 234 10.70 13.63 0.37
C TYR A 234 11.13 13.58 1.83
N HIS A 235 12.00 12.63 2.16
CA HIS A 235 12.43 12.28 3.52
C HIS A 235 13.96 12.18 3.62
N ASP A 236 14.50 12.26 4.85
CA ASP A 236 15.91 11.91 5.08
C ASP A 236 16.07 10.38 5.01
N ASP A 237 15.18 9.66 5.69
CA ASP A 237 15.10 8.19 5.71
C ASP A 237 13.75 7.68 5.15
N PRO A 238 13.71 6.52 4.44
CA PRO A 238 12.47 5.98 3.87
C PRO A 238 11.33 5.72 4.87
N MET A 239 11.65 5.59 6.16
CA MET A 239 10.70 5.32 7.24
C MET A 239 10.50 6.50 8.20
N ASP A 240 10.95 7.69 7.83
CA ASP A 240 10.71 8.91 8.60
C ASP A 240 9.21 9.12 8.83
N ALA A 241 8.86 9.50 10.06
CA ALA A 241 7.45 9.66 10.45
C ALA A 241 6.75 10.83 9.75
N HIS A 242 7.51 11.83 9.28
CA HIS A 242 7.01 12.98 8.52
C HIS A 242 7.96 13.28 7.36
N PRO A 243 7.43 13.77 6.23
CA PRO A 243 8.24 14.29 5.15
C PRO A 243 8.99 15.55 5.58
N LYS A 244 10.18 15.74 5.01
CA LYS A 244 10.92 17.00 5.06
C LYS A 244 10.32 18.06 4.14
N GLY A 245 9.54 17.63 3.16
CA GLY A 245 8.75 18.53 2.33
C GLY A 245 7.79 17.76 1.44
N GLU A 246 6.73 18.45 1.07
CA GLU A 246 5.62 17.94 0.27
C GLU A 246 5.41 18.92 -0.88
N ILE A 247 5.30 18.41 -2.10
CA ILE A 247 5.15 19.20 -3.32
C ILE A 247 3.91 18.67 -4.04
N PHE A 248 2.95 19.55 -4.30
CA PHE A 248 1.82 19.21 -5.15
C PHE A 248 2.25 19.25 -6.62
N ILE A 249 1.77 18.30 -7.41
CA ILE A 249 1.98 18.19 -8.86
C ILE A 249 0.64 18.47 -9.53
N GLY A 250 0.45 19.72 -9.95
CA GLY A 250 -0.76 20.19 -10.63
C GLY A 250 -0.74 19.95 -12.13
N HIS A 251 -1.66 20.60 -12.84
CA HIS A 251 -1.82 20.43 -14.28
C HIS A 251 -0.92 21.40 -15.07
N SER A 252 -0.58 21.05 -16.31
CA SER A 252 0.26 21.90 -17.17
C SER A 252 -0.37 23.26 -17.49
N SER A 253 -1.71 23.30 -17.58
CA SER A 253 -2.47 24.55 -17.72
C SER A 253 -2.32 25.50 -16.53
N GLU A 254 -1.91 24.99 -15.37
CA GLU A 254 -1.68 25.75 -14.15
C GLU A 254 -0.20 26.09 -13.95
N GLY A 255 0.65 25.90 -14.98
CA GLY A 255 2.08 26.23 -14.90
C GLY A 255 2.96 25.14 -14.31
N PHE A 256 2.46 23.92 -14.15
CA PHE A 256 3.28 22.76 -13.78
C PHE A 256 3.94 22.14 -15.00
N ALA A 257 5.23 21.84 -14.93
CA ALA A 257 5.92 21.16 -16.03
C ALA A 257 7.05 20.26 -15.53
N ILE A 258 7.39 19.23 -16.30
CA ILE A 258 8.60 18.44 -16.12
C ILE A 258 9.48 18.68 -17.34
N LYS A 259 10.71 19.14 -17.11
CA LYS A 259 11.70 19.41 -18.17
C LYS A 259 12.94 18.56 -17.95
N THR A 260 13.51 18.02 -19.02
CA THR A 260 14.82 17.36 -18.97
C THR A 260 15.93 18.39 -18.77
N GLY A 261 16.93 18.07 -17.96
CA GLY A 261 18.03 18.96 -17.63
C GLY A 261 17.72 19.89 -16.45
N VAL A 262 18.58 20.90 -16.29
CA VAL A 262 18.48 21.92 -15.23
C VAL A 262 18.21 23.31 -15.83
N PRO A 263 17.65 24.26 -15.05
CA PRO A 263 17.45 25.63 -15.50
C PRO A 263 18.78 26.34 -15.83
N PRO A 264 18.76 27.39 -16.66
CA PRO A 264 19.96 28.20 -16.93
C PRO A 264 20.65 28.65 -15.64
N GLY A 265 21.97 28.47 -15.56
CA GLY A 265 22.78 28.85 -14.39
C GLY A 265 22.84 27.80 -13.27
N ALA A 266 22.13 26.68 -13.38
CA ALA A 266 22.30 25.53 -12.48
C ALA A 266 23.37 24.56 -13.02
N LYS A 267 24.09 23.88 -12.12
CA LYS A 267 25.07 22.85 -12.51
C LYS A 267 24.34 21.56 -12.88
N ASP A 268 24.39 21.20 -14.17
CA ASP A 268 23.93 19.89 -14.65
C ASP A 268 24.99 18.82 -14.34
N GLN A 269 24.56 17.70 -13.76
CA GLN A 269 25.43 16.55 -13.48
C GLN A 269 25.09 15.32 -14.35
N GLY A 270 24.27 15.49 -15.40
CA GLY A 270 23.79 14.42 -16.28
C GLY A 270 22.64 13.63 -15.65
N PHE A 271 21.62 13.26 -16.45
CA PHE A 271 20.36 12.67 -15.96
C PHE A 271 19.58 13.56 -14.96
N SER A 272 19.71 14.88 -15.09
CA SER A 272 18.94 15.85 -14.32
C SER A 272 17.55 16.05 -14.93
N PHE A 273 16.57 16.39 -14.10
CA PHE A 273 15.28 16.91 -14.54
C PHE A 273 14.78 17.99 -13.59
N THR A 274 13.92 18.86 -14.11
CA THR A 274 13.33 19.99 -13.38
C THR A 274 11.83 19.80 -13.29
N LEU A 275 11.29 19.88 -12.07
CA LEU A 275 9.86 20.06 -11.83
C LEU A 275 9.59 21.55 -11.64
N GLU A 276 8.83 22.13 -12.55
CA GLU A 276 8.33 23.50 -12.43
C GLU A 276 6.96 23.49 -11.76
N THR A 277 6.80 24.40 -10.81
CA THR A 277 5.54 24.76 -10.16
C THR A 277 5.37 26.28 -10.28
N PRO A 278 4.16 26.82 -10.13
CA PRO A 278 3.91 28.27 -10.25
C PRO A 278 4.84 29.14 -9.41
N ASP A 279 5.12 28.67 -8.19
CA ASP A 279 5.90 29.43 -7.22
C ASP A 279 7.41 29.13 -7.32
N ARG A 280 7.79 27.99 -7.90
CA ARG A 280 9.15 27.47 -7.78
C ARG A 280 9.52 26.38 -8.78
N SER A 281 10.77 26.40 -9.23
CA SER A 281 11.43 25.27 -9.91
C SER A 281 12.26 24.41 -8.95
N PHE A 282 12.14 23.10 -9.09
CA PHE A 282 12.88 22.10 -8.32
C PHE A 282 13.77 21.28 -9.24
N CYS A 283 15.09 21.28 -8.99
CA CYS A 283 16.04 20.48 -9.75
C CYS A 283 16.32 19.15 -9.03
N TYR A 284 16.23 18.06 -9.78
CA TYR A 284 16.50 16.71 -9.34
C TYR A 284 17.55 16.05 -10.22
N LEU A 285 18.30 15.14 -9.62
CA LEU A 285 19.33 14.37 -10.30
C LEU A 285 19.09 12.88 -10.07
N LEU A 286 18.98 12.14 -11.17
CA LEU A 286 18.96 10.69 -11.20
C LEU A 286 20.40 10.19 -11.30
N ARG A 287 20.99 9.70 -10.21
CA ARG A 287 22.19 8.86 -10.35
C ARG A 287 21.72 7.45 -10.67
N LEU A 288 22.37 6.79 -11.62
CA LEU A 288 22.09 5.45 -12.19
C LEU A 288 22.00 4.28 -11.19
N MET A 289 21.86 4.53 -9.89
CA MET A 289 21.61 3.52 -8.87
C MET A 289 20.32 3.84 -8.11
N MET A 290 19.38 2.89 -8.22
CA MET A 290 18.21 2.70 -7.36
C MET A 290 17.01 3.64 -7.57
N ILE A 291 16.45 3.63 -8.79
CA ILE A 291 14.99 3.53 -8.84
C ILE A 291 14.70 2.04 -8.74
N VAL A 292 14.11 1.59 -7.63
CA VAL A 292 13.43 0.28 -7.63
C VAL A 292 12.23 0.48 -8.54
N LEU A 293 12.41 0.13 -9.82
CA LEU A 293 11.31 -0.09 -10.72
C LEU A 293 10.69 -1.40 -10.26
N ASN A 294 9.57 -1.34 -9.54
CA ASN A 294 8.66 -2.48 -9.51
C ASN A 294 8.10 -2.58 -10.94
N GLY A 295 8.83 -3.32 -11.78
CA GLY A 295 8.33 -3.84 -13.05
C GLY A 295 7.20 -4.80 -12.78
#